data_AF-A0A4Y2M8I5-F1
#
_entry.id   AF-A0A4Y2M8I5-F1
#
_cell.length_a   1.000
_cell.length_b   1.000
_cell.length_c   1.000
_cell.angle_alpha   90.00
_cell.angle_beta   90.00
_cell.angle_gamma   90.00
#
_symmetry.space_group_name_H-M   'P 1'
#
loop_
_entity.id
_entity.type
_entity.pdbx_description
1 polymer ?
#
loop_
_entity_poly.entity_id
_entity_poly.type
_entity_poly.pdbx_seq_one_letter_code
_entity_poly.pdbx_strand_id
1 'polypeptide(L)'
;MATFPVIVSLLSLLAVGFGMPTGCPYTDDLSPCSCKRLPFGLQVVCANFNTSHHLIKAFRILKDYQVHTVLLHALHIPEFLPTDLFDGLKIKEMRVEKSNLRFSQPAFKGLDASLYVLNVAEQSLIKSRERFSLAKLSRLHELYVQSNHVERVEDSWLNEKVPNVEKLVLDSNDISYMDEHAFANLASLKVISLADN
;
A
#
# COMPACT_ATOMS: atom_id res chain seq x y z
N MET A 1 7.06 8.94 -70.25
CA MET A 1 6.90 9.82 -69.08
C MET A 1 5.47 9.67 -68.59
N ALA A 2 5.24 8.91 -67.53
CA ALA A 2 3.94 8.78 -66.89
C ALA A 2 4.18 8.87 -65.38
N THR A 3 3.61 9.90 -64.75
CA THR A 3 3.69 10.16 -63.32
C THR A 3 2.49 9.52 -62.63
N PHE A 4 2.72 8.67 -61.64
CA PHE A 4 1.70 8.21 -60.69
C PHE A 4 1.79 9.04 -59.41
N PRO A 5 0.69 9.55 -58.85
CA PRO A 5 0.72 10.17 -57.53
C PRO A 5 0.61 9.07 -56.47
N VAL A 6 1.57 9.04 -55.54
CA VAL A 6 1.49 8.25 -54.31
C VAL A 6 0.57 8.99 -53.34
N ILE A 7 -0.64 8.46 -53.12
CA ILE A 7 -1.53 8.94 -52.07
C ILE A 7 -1.04 8.34 -50.75
N VAL A 8 -0.38 9.15 -49.93
CA VAL A 8 -0.04 8.80 -48.55
C VAL A 8 -1.27 9.12 -47.70
N SER A 9 -2.05 8.09 -47.36
CA SER A 9 -3.14 8.19 -46.39
C SER A 9 -2.56 8.25 -44.97
N LEU A 10 -2.59 9.44 -44.35
CA LEU A 10 -2.38 9.58 -42.91
C LEU A 10 -3.58 8.96 -42.17
N LEU A 11 -3.44 7.69 -41.78
CA LEU A 11 -4.26 7.11 -40.71
C LEU A 11 -3.80 7.69 -39.38
N SER A 12 -4.51 8.72 -38.92
CA SER A 12 -4.42 9.18 -37.54
C SER A 12 -4.94 8.06 -36.63
N LEU A 13 -4.04 7.34 -35.97
CA LEU A 13 -4.39 6.52 -34.82
C LEU A 13 -4.90 7.48 -33.74
N LEU A 14 -6.22 7.62 -33.65
CA LEU A 14 -6.87 8.08 -32.43
C LEU A 14 -6.48 7.09 -31.34
N ALA A 15 -5.53 7.49 -30.49
CA ALA A 15 -5.33 6.85 -29.21
C ALA A 15 -6.65 7.01 -28.46
N VAL A 16 -7.48 5.96 -28.49
CA VAL A 16 -8.62 5.84 -27.59
C VAL A 16 -7.99 5.73 -26.21
N GLY A 17 -7.86 6.88 -25.55
CA GLY A 17 -7.57 6.91 -24.12
C GLY A 17 -8.74 6.22 -23.44
N PHE A 18 -8.60 4.93 -23.15
CA PHE A 18 -9.46 4.26 -22.20
C PHE A 18 -9.20 4.97 -20.86
N GLY A 19 -10.03 5.96 -20.56
CA GLY A 19 -10.04 6.58 -19.25
C GLY A 19 -10.22 5.47 -18.22
N MET A 20 -9.36 5.48 -17.19
CA MET A 20 -9.49 4.50 -16.10
C MET A 20 -10.92 4.52 -15.55
N PRO A 21 -11.51 3.35 -15.24
CA PRO A 21 -12.86 3.29 -14.69
C PRO A 21 -12.97 4.21 -13.47
N THR A 22 -13.96 5.10 -13.49
CA THR A 22 -14.21 6.03 -12.38
C THR A 22 -15.15 5.45 -11.32
N GLY A 23 -15.68 4.25 -11.57
CA GLY A 23 -16.58 3.50 -10.70
C GLY A 23 -15.92 2.25 -10.12
N CYS A 24 -16.62 1.61 -9.20
CA CYS A 24 -16.17 0.33 -8.63
C CYS A 24 -16.30 -0.81 -9.64
N PRO A 25 -15.44 -1.83 -9.55
CA PRO A 25 -15.68 -3.11 -10.20
C PRO A 25 -17.00 -3.72 -9.75
N TYR A 26 -17.48 -4.70 -10.50
CA TYR A 26 -18.65 -5.47 -10.11
C TYR A 26 -18.40 -6.19 -8.77
N THR A 27 -19.38 -6.12 -7.86
CA THR A 27 -19.19 -6.47 -6.45
C THR A 27 -18.87 -7.95 -6.25
N ASP A 28 -19.47 -8.83 -7.05
CA ASP A 28 -19.28 -10.28 -6.89
C ASP A 28 -17.87 -10.71 -7.30
N ASP A 29 -17.20 -9.92 -8.14
CA ASP A 29 -15.82 -10.19 -8.55
C ASP A 29 -14.84 -9.93 -7.42
N LEU A 30 -15.12 -8.92 -6.58
CA LEU A 30 -14.27 -8.54 -5.45
C LEU A 30 -14.57 -9.31 -4.17
N SER A 31 -15.74 -9.93 -4.05
CA SER A 31 -16.15 -10.65 -2.83
C SER A 31 -15.07 -11.62 -2.34
N PRO A 32 -14.72 -11.62 -1.04
CA PRO A 32 -15.37 -10.92 0.10
C PRO A 32 -14.95 -9.46 0.31
N CYS A 33 -14.13 -8.89 -0.56
CA CYS A 33 -13.86 -7.44 -0.54
C CYS A 33 -15.05 -6.66 -1.10
N SER A 34 -15.22 -5.43 -0.65
CA SER A 34 -16.21 -4.49 -1.14
C SER A 34 -15.53 -3.23 -1.69
N CYS A 35 -16.15 -2.56 -2.65
CA CYS A 35 -15.70 -1.28 -3.17
C CYS A 35 -16.80 -0.24 -3.04
N LYS A 36 -16.43 0.98 -2.65
CA LYS A 36 -17.30 2.15 -2.63
C LYS A 36 -16.61 3.33 -3.29
N ARG A 37 -17.39 4.18 -3.98
CA ARG A 37 -16.90 5.45 -4.49
C ARG A 37 -17.10 6.53 -3.44
N LEU A 38 -16.00 7.16 -3.03
CA LEU A 38 -15.98 8.31 -2.11
C LEU A 38 -15.53 9.57 -2.87
N PRO A 39 -15.72 10.78 -2.30
CA PRO A 39 -15.33 12.04 -2.95
C PRO A 39 -13.84 12.09 -3.35
N PHE A 40 -12.97 11.45 -2.56
CA PHE A 40 -11.52 11.42 -2.79
C PHE A 40 -11.05 10.23 -3.65
N GLY A 41 -11.94 9.30 -4.03
CA GLY A 41 -11.65 8.19 -4.92
C GLY A 41 -12.31 6.88 -4.48
N LEU A 42 -11.86 5.76 -5.07
CA LEU A 42 -12.39 4.45 -4.73
C LEU A 42 -11.81 3.97 -3.39
N GLN A 43 -12.67 3.48 -2.51
CA GLN A 43 -12.30 2.80 -1.28
C GLN A 43 -12.62 1.32 -1.41
N VAL A 44 -11.63 0.47 -1.15
CA VAL A 44 -11.79 -0.98 -1.10
C VAL A 44 -11.61 -1.45 0.34
N VAL A 45 -12.55 -2.27 0.81
CA VAL A 45 -12.51 -2.87 2.15
C VAL A 45 -12.51 -4.38 2.00
N CYS A 46 -11.46 -5.03 2.47
CA CYS A 46 -11.31 -6.48 2.53
C CYS A 46 -11.37 -6.91 3.99
N ALA A 47 -12.37 -7.71 4.37
CA ALA A 47 -12.59 -8.04 5.77
C ALA A 47 -13.02 -9.49 6.04
N ASN A 48 -12.69 -9.97 7.23
CA ASN A 48 -13.21 -11.22 7.82
C ASN A 48 -12.92 -12.49 7.00
N PHE A 49 -11.69 -12.65 6.52
CA PHE A 49 -11.26 -13.88 5.89
C PHE A 49 -9.82 -14.25 6.25
N ASN A 50 -9.45 -15.49 5.95
CA ASN A 50 -8.23 -16.13 6.43
C ASN A 50 -7.40 -16.78 5.31
N THR A 51 -7.61 -16.36 4.06
CA THR A 51 -6.85 -16.84 2.89
C THR A 51 -6.34 -15.68 2.04
N SER A 52 -5.13 -15.81 1.53
CA SER A 52 -4.50 -14.89 0.59
C SER A 52 -5.17 -14.90 -0.80
N HIS A 53 -5.85 -15.98 -1.16
CA HIS A 53 -6.53 -16.14 -2.45
C HIS A 53 -7.53 -15.00 -2.74
N HIS A 54 -8.27 -14.54 -1.73
CA HIS A 54 -9.22 -13.45 -1.88
C HIS A 54 -8.53 -12.12 -2.22
N LEU A 55 -7.40 -11.82 -1.57
CA LEU A 55 -6.61 -10.63 -1.87
C LEU A 55 -6.01 -10.72 -3.28
N ILE A 56 -5.43 -11.87 -3.64
CA ILE A 56 -4.83 -12.09 -4.97
C ILE A 56 -5.88 -11.89 -6.07
N LYS A 57 -7.08 -12.47 -5.91
CA LYS A 57 -8.20 -12.30 -6.85
C LYS A 57 -8.61 -10.84 -6.97
N ALA A 58 -8.89 -10.18 -5.84
CA ALA A 58 -9.36 -8.80 -5.82
C ALA A 58 -8.30 -7.85 -6.41
N PHE A 59 -7.05 -7.98 -5.99
CA PHE A 59 -5.97 -7.09 -6.42
C PHE A 59 -5.58 -7.30 -7.88
N ARG A 60 -5.79 -8.49 -8.44
CA ARG A 60 -5.66 -8.69 -9.90
C ARG A 60 -6.64 -7.79 -10.69
N ILE A 61 -7.88 -7.65 -10.22
CA ILE A 61 -8.90 -6.82 -10.85
C ILE A 61 -8.59 -5.33 -10.65
N LEU A 62 -8.12 -4.96 -9.46
CA LEU A 62 -7.87 -3.56 -9.11
C LEU A 62 -6.66 -2.92 -9.81
N LYS A 63 -5.86 -3.68 -10.56
CA LYS A 63 -4.74 -3.12 -11.37
C LYS A 63 -5.22 -2.10 -12.40
N ASP A 64 -6.43 -2.27 -12.91
CA ASP A 64 -7.02 -1.37 -13.90
C ASP A 64 -7.71 -0.15 -13.26
N TYR A 65 -7.67 -0.02 -11.93
CA TYR A 65 -8.39 0.99 -11.17
C TYR A 65 -7.42 1.89 -10.38
N GLN A 66 -7.79 3.17 -10.24
CA GLN A 66 -7.11 4.08 -9.32
C GLN A 66 -7.82 4.03 -7.97
N VAL A 67 -7.27 3.21 -7.07
CA VAL A 67 -7.84 3.03 -5.73
C VAL A 67 -7.21 4.08 -4.81
N HIS A 68 -8.05 4.84 -4.12
CA HIS A 68 -7.54 5.78 -3.13
C HIS A 68 -7.13 5.03 -1.87
N THR A 69 -8.07 4.34 -1.24
CA THR A 69 -7.86 3.67 0.06
C THR A 69 -8.10 2.17 -0.09
N VAL A 70 -7.20 1.36 0.44
CA VAL A 70 -7.44 -0.06 0.74
C VAL A 70 -7.40 -0.26 2.24
N LEU A 71 -8.48 -0.81 2.80
CA LEU A 71 -8.58 -1.22 4.20
C LEU A 71 -8.58 -2.75 4.29
N LEU A 72 -7.61 -3.30 5.00
CA LEU A 72 -7.52 -4.70 5.40
C LEU A 72 -7.95 -4.80 6.86
N HIS A 73 -9.10 -5.41 7.12
CA HIS A 73 -9.70 -5.43 8.45
C HIS A 73 -9.99 -6.86 8.92
N ALA A 74 -9.59 -7.23 10.13
CA ALA A 74 -9.88 -8.55 10.69
C ALA A 74 -9.40 -9.72 9.81
N LEU A 75 -8.28 -9.55 9.09
CA LEU A 75 -7.71 -10.57 8.23
C LEU A 75 -6.72 -11.45 9.01
N HIS A 76 -6.96 -12.76 9.00
CA HIS A 76 -6.15 -13.73 9.75
C HIS A 76 -5.54 -14.73 8.77
N ILE A 77 -4.52 -14.31 8.03
CA ILE A 77 -3.94 -15.09 6.93
C ILE A 77 -2.66 -15.75 7.44
N PRO A 78 -2.65 -17.08 7.70
CA PRO A 78 -1.51 -17.76 8.30
C PRO A 78 -0.34 -17.93 7.33
N GLU A 79 -0.60 -17.99 6.02
CA GLU A 79 0.41 -18.07 4.99
C GLU A 79 1.11 -16.73 4.71
N PHE A 80 2.25 -16.79 4.02
CA PHE A 80 2.94 -15.59 3.55
C PHE A 80 2.24 -15.03 2.31
N LEU A 81 1.88 -13.77 2.37
CA LEU A 81 1.48 -12.97 1.23
C LEU A 81 2.66 -12.85 0.24
N PRO A 82 2.41 -13.02 -1.06
CA PRO A 82 3.47 -13.03 -2.05
C PRO A 82 4.01 -11.61 -2.29
N THR A 83 5.29 -11.50 -2.69
CA THR A 83 5.97 -10.20 -2.83
C THR A 83 5.37 -9.35 -3.96
N ASP A 84 4.77 -9.96 -4.96
CA ASP A 84 4.13 -9.32 -6.12
C ASP A 84 2.64 -9.01 -5.92
N LEU A 85 2.12 -9.21 -4.70
CA LEU A 85 0.69 -9.01 -4.38
C LEU A 85 0.17 -7.63 -4.82
N PHE A 86 1.01 -6.59 -4.73
CA PHE A 86 0.62 -5.22 -5.05
C PHE A 86 1.18 -4.73 -6.40
N ASP A 87 1.81 -5.60 -7.20
CA ASP A 87 2.43 -5.19 -8.45
C ASP A 87 1.41 -4.62 -9.45
N GLY A 88 1.63 -3.39 -9.89
CA GLY A 88 0.77 -2.68 -10.83
C GLY A 88 -0.43 -1.97 -10.18
N LEU A 89 -0.61 -2.10 -8.86
CA LEU A 89 -1.64 -1.35 -8.14
C LEU A 89 -1.23 0.12 -7.97
N LYS A 90 -2.23 0.99 -8.04
CA LYS A 90 -2.08 2.43 -7.75
C LYS A 90 -2.95 2.77 -6.55
N ILE A 91 -2.40 2.55 -5.35
CA ILE A 91 -3.06 2.78 -4.06
C ILE A 91 -2.40 3.98 -3.38
N LYS A 92 -3.20 4.96 -2.94
CA LYS A 92 -2.69 6.14 -2.22
C LYS A 92 -2.58 5.90 -0.72
N GLU A 93 -3.52 5.17 -0.14
CA GLU A 93 -3.61 4.93 1.29
C GLU A 93 -3.87 3.45 1.56
N MET A 94 -3.06 2.86 2.44
CA MET A 94 -3.24 1.49 2.91
C MET A 94 -3.44 1.50 4.42
N ARG A 95 -4.54 0.89 4.86
CA ARG A 95 -4.87 0.69 6.26
C ARG A 95 -4.91 -0.80 6.58
N VAL A 96 -4.27 -1.18 7.67
CA VAL A 96 -4.29 -2.54 8.22
C VAL A 96 -4.77 -2.45 9.66
N GLU A 97 -5.92 -3.05 9.94
CA GLU A 97 -6.59 -2.99 11.24
C GLU A 97 -6.97 -4.40 11.71
N LYS A 98 -6.74 -4.72 12.99
CA LYS A 98 -7.11 -6.00 13.61
C LYS A 98 -6.68 -7.23 12.80
N SER A 99 -5.54 -7.15 12.13
CA SER A 99 -5.14 -8.17 11.15
C SER A 99 -3.80 -8.81 11.49
N ASN A 100 -3.66 -10.10 11.21
CA ASN A 100 -2.40 -10.85 11.33
C ASN A 100 -1.94 -11.26 9.94
N LEU A 101 -0.98 -10.50 9.41
CA LEU A 101 -0.49 -10.63 8.04
C LEU A 101 1.00 -10.94 8.03
N ARG A 102 1.40 -11.86 7.16
CA ARG A 102 2.81 -12.22 6.95
C ARG A 102 3.19 -11.89 5.53
N PHE A 103 4.24 -11.09 5.33
CA PHE A 103 4.67 -10.68 3.99
C PHE A 103 5.99 -11.33 3.61
N SER A 104 6.04 -11.83 2.38
CA SER A 104 7.30 -12.03 1.69
C SER A 104 8.01 -10.68 1.52
N GLN A 105 9.34 -10.69 1.50
CA GLN A 105 10.13 -9.46 1.60
C GLN A 105 10.58 -8.95 0.21
N PRO A 106 10.69 -7.61 0.04
CA PRO A 106 10.26 -6.58 0.98
C PRO A 106 8.73 -6.41 1.00
N ALA A 107 8.15 -6.06 2.15
CA ALA A 107 6.72 -5.85 2.29
C ALA A 107 6.25 -4.59 1.52
N PHE A 108 5.02 -4.62 1.01
CA PHE A 108 4.42 -3.52 0.22
C PHE A 108 5.16 -3.15 -1.08
N LYS A 109 6.01 -4.05 -1.61
CA LYS A 109 6.59 -3.90 -2.95
C LYS A 109 5.49 -3.74 -3.99
N GLY A 110 5.72 -2.86 -4.97
CA GLY A 110 4.76 -2.51 -6.02
C GLY A 110 4.02 -1.21 -5.73
N LEU A 111 4.05 -0.75 -4.47
CA LEU A 111 3.45 0.51 -4.02
C LEU A 111 4.47 1.66 -3.88
N ASP A 112 5.73 1.41 -4.24
CA ASP A 112 6.89 2.29 -4.07
C ASP A 112 6.65 3.72 -4.58
N ALA A 113 5.89 3.84 -5.67
CA ALA A 113 5.64 5.09 -6.39
C ALA A 113 4.20 5.63 -6.23
N SER A 114 3.36 5.02 -5.38
CA SER A 114 1.94 5.38 -5.25
C SER A 114 1.48 5.60 -3.81
N LEU A 115 2.02 4.84 -2.85
CA LEU A 115 1.56 4.89 -1.46
C LEU A 115 2.01 6.18 -0.77
N TYR A 116 1.04 6.96 -0.31
CA TYR A 116 1.22 8.23 0.40
C TYR A 116 1.04 8.06 1.91
N VAL A 117 0.04 7.28 2.33
CA VAL A 117 -0.23 6.95 3.73
C VAL A 117 -0.18 5.44 3.94
N LEU A 118 0.58 5.01 4.94
CA LEU A 118 0.54 3.65 5.48
C LEU A 118 0.11 3.74 6.94
N ASN A 119 -1.01 3.11 7.26
CA ASN A 119 -1.54 3.03 8.62
C ASN A 119 -1.68 1.57 9.02
N VAL A 120 -0.92 1.17 10.03
CA VAL A 120 -1.01 -0.13 10.68
C VAL A 120 -1.51 0.15 12.09
N ALA A 121 -2.70 -0.30 12.43
CA ALA A 121 -3.36 0.06 13.68
C ALA A 121 -4.12 -1.10 14.32
N GLU A 122 -4.53 -0.89 15.57
CA GLU A 122 -5.49 -1.74 16.29
C GLU A 122 -5.07 -3.21 16.36
N GLN A 123 -3.98 -3.48 17.08
CA GLN A 123 -3.44 -4.83 17.31
C GLN A 123 -3.13 -5.58 16.00
N SER A 124 -2.70 -4.83 14.99
CA SER A 124 -2.28 -5.40 13.72
C SER A 124 -0.86 -5.93 13.81
N LEU A 125 -0.70 -7.19 13.45
CA LEU A 125 0.57 -7.89 13.47
C LEU A 125 1.05 -8.07 12.04
N ILE A 126 2.17 -7.41 11.71
CA ILE A 126 2.85 -7.56 10.42
C ILE A 126 4.18 -8.26 10.64
N LYS A 127 4.37 -9.41 9.99
CA LYS A 127 5.58 -10.25 10.12
C LYS A 127 6.23 -10.53 8.78
N SER A 128 7.50 -10.94 8.80
CA SER A 128 8.23 -11.45 7.63
C SER A 128 8.86 -12.82 7.92
N ARG A 129 9.45 -13.45 6.89
CA ARG A 129 10.21 -14.71 7.04
C ARG A 129 11.50 -14.52 7.85
N GLU A 130 12.04 -13.31 7.88
CA GLU A 130 13.32 -12.94 8.51
C GLU A 130 13.13 -11.65 9.35
N ARG A 131 14.04 -10.68 9.26
CA ARG A 131 13.80 -9.32 9.77
C ARG A 131 12.75 -8.64 8.90
N PHE A 132 11.85 -7.87 9.51
CA PHE A 132 10.84 -7.12 8.77
C PHE A 132 11.51 -5.98 7.99
N SER A 133 11.18 -5.86 6.70
CA SER A 133 11.74 -4.86 5.79
C SER A 133 10.66 -4.32 4.86
N LEU A 134 10.53 -2.99 4.84
CA LEU A 134 9.66 -2.30 3.90
C LEU A 134 10.33 -2.19 2.52
N ALA A 135 9.50 -2.18 1.48
CA ALA A 135 9.94 -1.72 0.17
C ALA A 135 10.38 -0.25 0.27
N LYS A 136 11.07 0.26 -0.76
CA LYS A 136 11.49 1.66 -0.76
C LYS A 136 10.31 2.55 -1.17
N LEU A 137 9.40 2.79 -0.22
CA LEU A 137 8.17 3.56 -0.38
C LEU A 137 8.48 5.05 -0.56
N SER A 138 8.95 5.40 -1.75
CA SER A 138 9.49 6.72 -2.09
C SER A 138 8.41 7.80 -2.17
N ARG A 139 7.12 7.46 -2.18
CA ARG A 139 6.01 8.41 -2.10
C ARG A 139 5.34 8.45 -0.74
N LEU A 140 5.84 7.71 0.26
CA LEU A 140 5.23 7.69 1.58
C LEU A 140 5.58 8.98 2.33
N HIS A 141 4.56 9.71 2.78
CA HIS A 141 4.71 10.93 3.59
C HIS A 141 4.17 10.75 5.01
N GLU A 142 3.21 9.86 5.22
CA GLU A 142 2.64 9.62 6.54
C GLU A 142 2.68 8.13 6.89
N LEU A 143 3.28 7.83 8.04
CA LEU A 143 3.36 6.50 8.60
C LEU A 143 2.75 6.49 10.00
N TYR A 144 1.71 5.69 10.17
CA TYR A 144 1.04 5.46 11.44
C TYR A 144 1.25 4.00 11.83
N VAL A 145 1.84 3.77 13.00
CA VAL A 145 1.98 2.45 13.63
C VAL A 145 1.51 2.59 15.06
N GLN A 146 0.20 2.55 15.26
CA GLN A 146 -0.45 2.86 16.55
C GLN A 146 -1.12 1.62 17.14
N SER A 147 -1.05 1.43 18.46
CA SER A 147 -1.72 0.31 19.13
C SER A 147 -1.30 -1.09 18.63
N ASN A 148 -0.02 -1.31 18.30
CA ASN A 148 0.49 -2.59 17.77
C ASN A 148 1.57 -3.27 18.65
N HIS A 149 1.75 -2.84 19.91
CA HIS A 149 2.72 -3.42 20.84
C HIS A 149 4.18 -3.36 20.36
N VAL A 150 4.55 -2.25 19.70
CA VAL A 150 5.96 -2.01 19.37
C VAL A 150 6.73 -1.74 20.67
N GLU A 151 7.71 -2.59 21.00
CA GLU A 151 8.51 -2.45 22.22
C GLU A 151 9.84 -1.69 21.98
N ARG A 152 10.37 -1.77 20.77
CA ARG A 152 11.69 -1.24 20.40
C ARG A 152 11.66 -0.58 19.02
N VAL A 153 12.29 0.58 18.91
CA VAL A 153 12.50 1.27 17.63
C VAL A 153 13.98 1.16 17.27
N GLU A 154 14.30 0.31 16.28
CA GLU A 154 15.68 0.04 15.85
C GLU A 154 16.10 0.93 14.67
N ASP A 155 17.41 1.18 14.55
CA ASP A 155 18.02 1.93 13.43
C ASP A 155 17.64 1.35 12.06
N SER A 156 17.42 0.03 11.99
CA SER A 156 17.14 -0.67 10.73
C SER A 156 15.68 -0.60 10.27
N TRP A 157 14.76 -0.12 11.11
CA TRP A 157 13.32 -0.26 10.87
C TRP A 157 12.82 0.57 9.68
N LEU A 158 13.16 1.86 9.65
CA LEU A 158 12.68 2.82 8.64
C LEU A 158 13.78 3.37 7.74
N ASN A 159 15.03 3.18 8.14
CA ASN A 159 16.20 3.78 7.51
C ASN A 159 16.30 3.42 6.01
N GLU A 160 16.45 4.45 5.17
CA GLU A 160 16.47 4.41 3.70
C GLU A 160 15.20 3.89 3.00
N LYS A 161 14.27 3.25 3.73
CA LYS A 161 13.04 2.66 3.17
C LYS A 161 11.98 3.70 2.89
N VAL A 162 11.87 4.70 3.77
CA VAL A 162 10.80 5.70 3.73
C VAL A 162 11.36 7.13 3.72
N PRO A 163 12.19 7.49 2.72
CA PRO A 163 13.01 8.71 2.75
C PRO A 163 12.23 10.03 2.78
N ASN A 164 10.94 10.00 2.43
CA ASN A 164 10.09 11.18 2.32
C ASN A 164 9.00 11.26 3.41
N VAL A 165 9.07 10.42 4.44
CA VAL A 165 8.11 10.49 5.55
C VAL A 165 8.28 11.81 6.30
N GLU A 166 7.18 12.56 6.39
CA GLU A 166 7.07 13.83 7.08
C GLU A 166 6.40 13.69 8.44
N LYS A 167 5.52 12.70 8.59
CA LYS A 167 4.79 12.42 9.81
C LYS A 167 4.91 10.96 10.20
N LEU A 168 5.44 10.72 11.40
CA LEU A 168 5.53 9.40 12.01
C LEU A 168 4.73 9.40 13.32
N VAL A 169 3.78 8.48 13.44
CA VAL A 169 2.95 8.32 14.65
C VAL A 169 3.15 6.91 15.18
N LEU A 170 3.63 6.84 16.42
CA LEU A 170 3.94 5.62 17.16
C LEU A 170 3.15 5.55 18.48
N ASP A 171 2.01 6.23 18.52
CA ASP A 171 1.22 6.38 19.72
C ASP A 171 0.64 5.04 20.22
N SER A 172 0.46 4.93 21.53
CA SER A 172 -0.19 3.80 22.19
C SER A 172 0.49 2.45 21.88
N ASN A 173 1.82 2.40 21.85
CA ASN A 173 2.56 1.13 21.81
C ASN A 173 3.17 0.85 23.21
N ASP A 174 4.25 0.07 23.27
CA ASP A 174 4.93 -0.34 24.50
C ASP A 174 6.42 0.04 24.42
N ILE A 175 6.74 1.15 23.74
CA ILE A 175 8.12 1.51 23.37
C ILE A 175 8.90 1.89 24.63
N SER A 176 9.78 0.98 25.06
CA SER A 176 10.65 1.17 26.23
C SER A 176 12.11 1.42 25.85
N TYR A 177 12.47 1.24 24.58
CA TYR A 177 13.82 1.45 24.08
C TYR A 177 13.82 1.92 22.62
N MET A 178 14.75 2.82 22.30
CA MET A 178 14.98 3.32 20.95
C MET A 178 16.48 3.47 20.71
N ASP A 179 16.97 3.02 19.54
CA ASP A 179 18.36 3.21 19.16
C ASP A 179 18.69 4.70 18.94
N GLU A 180 19.96 5.07 19.17
CA GLU A 180 20.45 6.45 19.09
C GLU A 180 20.20 7.11 17.72
N HIS A 181 20.17 6.33 16.64
CA HIS A 181 20.03 6.83 15.27
C HIS A 181 18.74 6.39 14.58
N ALA A 182 17.72 6.01 15.37
CA ALA A 182 16.48 5.38 14.88
C ALA A 182 15.77 6.19 13.78
N PHE A 183 15.90 7.51 13.82
CA PHE A 183 15.29 8.44 12.86
C PHE A 183 16.31 9.29 12.07
N ALA A 184 17.62 9.03 12.21
CA ALA A 184 18.67 9.90 11.68
C ALA A 184 18.60 10.12 10.15
N ASN A 185 18.10 9.12 9.42
CA ASN A 185 18.02 9.15 7.96
C ASN A 185 16.62 9.49 7.41
N LEU A 186 15.70 9.94 8.27
CA LEU A 186 14.38 10.44 7.87
C LEU A 186 14.45 11.96 7.62
N ALA A 187 15.18 12.36 6.58
CA ALA A 187 15.51 13.77 6.32
C ALA A 187 14.29 14.70 6.10
N SER A 188 13.13 14.14 5.75
CA SER A 188 11.88 14.89 5.54
C SER A 188 11.00 14.98 6.79
N LEU A 189 11.38 14.33 7.88
CA LEU A 189 10.55 14.17 9.07
C LEU A 189 10.31 15.51 9.78
N LYS A 190 9.05 15.85 9.98
CA LYS A 190 8.60 17.11 10.61
C LYS A 190 7.84 16.87 11.90
N VAL A 191 7.11 15.75 11.98
CA VAL A 191 6.25 15.40 13.09
C VAL A 191 6.55 13.98 13.54
N ILE A 192 6.86 13.82 14.82
CA ILE A 192 6.93 12.53 15.50
C ILE A 192 5.97 12.57 16.69
N SER A 193 5.13 11.55 16.82
CA SER A 193 4.29 11.36 17.99
C SER A 193 4.60 10.00 18.62
N LEU A 194 4.83 10.02 19.94
CA LEU A 194 5.15 8.87 20.78
C LEU A 194 4.22 8.85 22.02
N ALA A 195 3.02 9.41 21.89
CA ALA A 195 2.10 9.53 23.01
C ALA A 195 1.71 8.15 23.55
N ASP A 196 1.48 8.04 24.86
CA ASP A 196 0.99 6.83 25.52
C ASP A 196 1.85 5.56 25.26
N ASN A 197 3.18 5.69 25.33
CA ASN A 197 4.15 4.57 25.30
C ASN A 197 4.78 4.32 26.67
#